data_AF-C6IXN7-F1
#
_entry.id   AF-C6IXN7-F1
#
_cell.length_a   1.000
_cell.length_b   1.000
_cell.length_c   1.000
_cell.angle_alpha   90.00
_cell.angle_beta   90.00
_cell.angle_gamma   90.00
#
_symmetry.space_group_name_H-M   'P 1'
#
loop_
_entity.id
_entity.type
_entity.pdbx_description
1 polymer ?
#
loop_
_entity_poly.entity_id
_entity_poly.type
_entity_poly.pdbx_seq_one_letter_code
_entity_poly.pdbx_strand_id
1 'polypeptide(L)'
;AAWKQRGGDRILVLPLYPQYSSTTTAAIYDAACFAALGKDRRSGSSAKRFVPELRLAGAFFDHPGYIRAMQTHLTALLQRLPQPPDHFLLSFHGIPQRYADGGDPYPEQCRETARLLAEAMGWTPEQWDIAYQSRFGPETWLGPSTAEQLQRLVDRGVKRPLVFTPGFVTDCLETLYELGIEAKEEFIARCGGTVGDDGFTVAPCLNDQPDWLDVLAEVVRTQTKGWIDD
;
A
#
# COMPACT_ATOMS: atom_id res chain seq x y z
N ALA A 1 27.52 -1.70 -12.03
CA ALA A 1 26.05 -1.62 -12.00
C ALA A 1 25.56 -1.21 -13.38
N ALA A 2 24.52 -1.85 -13.90
CA ALA A 2 24.04 -1.69 -15.28
C ALA A 2 23.75 -0.21 -15.66
N TRP A 3 23.32 0.62 -14.71
CA TRP A 3 23.04 2.04 -14.95
C TRP A 3 24.27 2.89 -15.28
N LYS A 4 25.45 2.57 -14.71
CA LYS A 4 26.72 3.27 -15.04
C LYS A 4 27.17 2.99 -16.47
N GLN A 5 26.93 1.77 -16.96
CA GLN A 5 27.23 1.41 -18.36
C GLN A 5 26.33 2.16 -19.35
N ARG A 6 25.21 2.73 -18.88
CA ARG A 6 24.28 3.55 -19.65
C ARG A 6 24.49 5.06 -19.46
N GLY A 7 25.58 5.48 -18.81
CA GLY A 7 25.89 6.91 -18.60
C GLY A 7 24.97 7.62 -17.59
N GLY A 8 24.28 6.88 -16.72
CA GLY A 8 23.39 7.48 -15.72
C GLY A 8 24.18 8.12 -14.59
N ASP A 9 24.32 9.44 -14.56
CA ASP A 9 24.96 10.17 -13.45
C ASP A 9 23.94 10.71 -12.42
N ARG A 10 22.66 10.58 -12.73
CA ARG A 10 21.51 11.00 -11.91
C ARG A 10 20.55 9.83 -11.73
N ILE A 11 20.13 9.55 -10.50
CA ILE A 11 19.27 8.41 -10.17
C ILE A 11 18.11 8.90 -9.30
N LEU A 12 16.89 8.67 -9.79
CA LEU A 12 15.68 8.77 -8.99
C LEU A 12 15.43 7.43 -8.29
N VAL A 13 15.27 7.46 -6.97
CA VAL A 13 14.81 6.34 -6.17
C VAL A 13 13.36 6.61 -5.82
N LEU A 14 12.45 5.84 -6.43
CA LEU A 14 11.02 5.91 -6.20
C LEU A 14 10.54 4.58 -5.61
N PRO A 15 10.42 4.48 -4.27
CA PRO A 15 9.75 3.36 -3.63
C PRO A 15 8.31 3.26 -4.12
N LEU A 16 7.84 2.05 -4.43
CA LEU A 16 6.44 1.81 -4.84
C LEU A 16 5.52 1.56 -3.63
N TYR A 17 5.86 2.16 -2.48
CA TYR A 17 5.01 2.22 -1.30
C TYR A 17 4.39 3.61 -1.24
N PRO A 18 3.05 3.76 -1.34
CA PRO A 18 2.41 5.06 -1.32
C PRO A 18 2.63 5.78 0.00
N GLN A 19 2.52 5.06 1.12
CA GLN A 19 2.78 5.55 2.46
C GLN A 19 4.24 5.31 2.86
N TYR A 20 4.87 6.32 3.45
CA TYR A 20 6.20 6.20 4.03
C TYR A 20 6.14 5.33 5.29
N SER A 21 7.12 4.43 5.42
CA SER A 21 7.49 3.85 6.70
C SER A 21 9.01 3.71 6.79
N SER A 22 9.54 3.78 8.01
CA SER A 22 10.93 3.48 8.33
C SER A 22 11.31 2.03 8.02
N THR A 23 10.34 1.11 8.01
CA THR A 23 10.57 -0.32 7.73
C THR A 23 10.61 -0.64 6.24
N THR A 24 10.10 0.25 5.37
CA THR A 24 10.03 0.06 3.91
C THR A 24 10.81 1.14 3.16
N THR A 25 10.24 2.34 3.09
CA THR A 25 10.74 3.47 2.31
C THR A 25 12.12 3.91 2.79
N ALA A 26 12.32 4.08 4.09
CA ALA A 26 13.62 4.47 4.63
C ALA A 26 14.69 3.38 4.41
N ALA A 27 14.31 2.10 4.52
CA ALA A 27 15.23 1.00 4.25
C ALA A 27 15.70 0.99 2.79
N ILE A 28 14.81 1.32 1.84
CA ILE A 28 15.16 1.51 0.43
C ILE A 28 16.13 2.70 0.26
N TYR A 29 15.87 3.81 0.94
CA TYR A 29 16.77 4.97 0.90
C TYR A 29 18.17 4.64 1.42
N ASP A 30 18.27 3.94 2.54
CA ASP A 30 19.54 3.48 3.11
C ASP A 30 20.28 2.58 2.11
N ALA A 31 19.59 1.59 1.54
CA ALA A 31 20.17 0.68 0.56
C ALA A 31 20.66 1.42 -0.70
N ALA A 32 19.88 2.37 -1.21
CA ALA A 32 20.26 3.18 -2.37
C ALA A 32 21.48 4.07 -2.06
N CYS A 33 21.52 4.72 -0.91
CA CYS A 33 22.64 5.53 -0.46
C CYS A 33 23.92 4.70 -0.30
N PHE A 34 23.83 3.54 0.37
CA PHE A 34 24.97 2.64 0.55
C PHE A 34 25.48 2.11 -0.79
N ALA A 35 24.57 1.69 -1.68
CA ALA A 35 24.92 1.24 -3.02
C ALA A 35 25.60 2.35 -3.84
N ALA A 36 25.11 3.60 -3.75
CA ALA A 36 25.71 4.75 -4.45
C ALA A 36 27.13 5.05 -3.95
N LEU A 37 27.39 4.91 -2.65
CA LEU A 37 28.70 5.06 -2.02
C LEU A 37 29.62 3.84 -2.20
N GLY A 38 29.07 2.69 -2.61
CA GLY A 38 29.80 1.42 -2.68
C GLY A 38 30.15 0.90 -1.29
N LYS A 39 29.17 0.94 -0.38
CA LYS A 39 29.26 0.39 0.98
C LYS A 39 28.43 -0.88 1.07
N ASP A 40 28.97 -1.89 1.75
CA ASP A 40 28.26 -3.15 2.03
C ASP A 40 27.48 -3.10 3.36
N ARG A 41 27.77 -2.10 4.21
CA ARG A 41 27.10 -1.88 5.50
C ARG A 41 27.25 -0.43 5.95
N ARG A 42 26.41 0.00 6.91
CA ARG A 42 26.39 1.37 7.46
C ARG A 42 27.76 1.88 7.91
N SER A 43 28.53 1.06 8.62
CA SER A 43 29.87 1.41 9.13
C SER A 43 31.01 1.11 8.16
N GLY A 44 30.72 0.73 6.90
CA GLY A 44 31.72 0.49 5.87
C GLY A 44 32.26 1.80 5.27
N SER A 45 33.51 1.75 4.80
CA SER A 45 34.13 2.82 4.03
C SER A 45 33.57 2.90 2.62
N SER A 46 33.43 4.11 2.06
CA SER A 46 33.00 4.29 0.67
C SER A 46 34.09 3.79 -0.28
N ALA A 47 33.77 2.81 -1.13
CA ALA A 47 34.72 2.27 -2.11
C ALA A 47 34.68 3.02 -3.45
N LYS A 48 33.60 3.75 -3.76
CA LYS A 48 33.45 4.45 -5.03
C LYS A 48 34.06 5.86 -4.98
N ARG A 49 34.84 6.20 -6.02
CA ARG A 49 35.37 7.56 -6.24
C ARG A 49 34.34 8.51 -6.84
N PHE A 50 33.41 7.98 -7.63
CA PHE A 50 32.29 8.72 -8.21
C PHE A 50 30.97 8.25 -7.60
N VAL A 51 30.23 9.21 -7.04
CA VAL A 51 28.91 9.06 -6.44
C VAL A 51 27.91 9.80 -7.33
N PRO A 52 26.85 9.14 -7.82
CA PRO A 52 25.84 9.80 -8.66
C PRO A 52 25.01 10.80 -7.84
N GLU A 53 24.38 11.75 -8.52
CA GLU A 53 23.31 12.55 -7.91
C GLU A 53 22.12 11.62 -7.59
N LEU A 54 21.67 11.63 -6.33
CA LEU A 54 20.50 10.85 -5.90
C LEU A 54 19.35 11.79 -5.58
N ARG A 55 18.16 11.40 -6.01
CA ARG A 55 16.90 11.99 -5.54
C ARG A 55 16.05 10.88 -4.96
N LEU A 56 15.65 11.06 -3.70
CA LEU A 56 14.81 10.12 -2.97
C LEU A 56 13.39 10.68 -3.02
N ALA A 57 12.52 10.06 -3.81
CA ALA A 57 11.13 10.51 -3.93
C ALA A 57 10.39 10.21 -2.63
N GLY A 58 9.68 11.22 -2.11
CA GLY A 58 8.82 11.07 -0.94
C GLY A 58 7.58 10.21 -1.19
N ALA A 59 6.79 10.05 -0.14
CA ALA A 59 5.49 9.39 -0.19
C ALA A 59 4.53 10.09 -1.17
N PHE A 60 3.57 9.34 -1.71
CA PHE A 60 2.55 9.82 -2.65
C PHE A 60 1.13 9.35 -2.29
N PHE A 61 0.93 8.94 -1.03
CA PHE A 61 -0.33 8.41 -0.50
C PHE A 61 -1.55 9.34 -0.69
N ASP A 62 -1.34 10.65 -0.68
CA ASP A 62 -2.35 11.70 -0.83
C ASP A 62 -2.36 12.31 -2.25
N HIS A 63 -1.58 11.75 -3.18
CA HIS A 63 -1.53 12.28 -4.55
C HIS A 63 -2.92 12.18 -5.19
N PRO A 64 -3.52 13.30 -5.68
CA PRO A 64 -4.88 13.27 -6.22
C PRO A 64 -5.06 12.28 -7.36
N GLY A 65 -4.03 12.10 -8.19
CA GLY A 65 -4.02 11.07 -9.24
C GLY A 65 -4.09 9.65 -8.69
N TYR A 66 -3.40 9.37 -7.57
CA TYR A 66 -3.40 8.04 -6.95
C TYR A 66 -4.78 7.70 -6.39
N ILE A 67 -5.39 8.65 -5.68
CA ILE A 67 -6.77 8.50 -5.17
C ILE A 67 -7.76 8.29 -6.32
N ARG A 68 -7.66 9.06 -7.41
CA ARG A 68 -8.51 8.89 -8.60
C ARG A 68 -8.31 7.54 -9.30
N ALA A 69 -7.08 7.05 -9.38
CA ALA A 69 -6.80 5.74 -9.96
C ALA A 69 -7.46 4.62 -9.13
N MET A 70 -7.39 4.69 -7.80
CA MET A 70 -8.09 3.75 -6.91
C MET A 70 -9.62 3.88 -7.03
N GLN A 71 -10.15 5.10 -7.07
CA GLN A 71 -11.58 5.35 -7.25
C GLN A 71 -12.09 4.73 -8.57
N THR A 72 -11.38 4.96 -9.68
CA THR A 72 -11.75 4.44 -11.00
C THR A 72 -11.69 2.91 -11.01
N HIS A 73 -10.62 2.34 -10.44
CA HIS A 73 -10.43 0.91 -10.31
C HIS A 73 -11.57 0.25 -9.52
N LEU A 74 -11.87 0.76 -8.33
CA LEU A 74 -12.93 0.24 -7.48
C LEU A 74 -14.32 0.43 -8.09
N THR A 75 -14.59 1.57 -8.71
CA THR A 75 -15.87 1.82 -9.39
C THR A 75 -16.10 0.81 -10.52
N ALA A 76 -15.09 0.55 -11.34
CA ALA A 76 -15.15 -0.45 -12.40
C ALA A 76 -15.28 -1.88 -11.86
N LEU A 77 -14.73 -2.17 -10.68
CA LEU A 77 -14.95 -3.44 -9.99
C LEU A 77 -16.39 -3.56 -9.48
N LEU A 78 -16.91 -2.55 -8.79
CA LEU A 78 -18.25 -2.58 -8.23
C LEU A 78 -19.34 -2.80 -9.29
N GLN A 79 -19.17 -2.24 -10.49
CA GLN A 79 -20.10 -2.45 -11.61
C GLN A 79 -20.13 -3.89 -12.14
N ARG A 80 -19.06 -4.66 -11.92
CA ARG A 80 -18.94 -6.04 -12.42
C ARG A 80 -19.36 -7.09 -11.39
N LEU A 81 -19.56 -6.69 -10.13
CA LEU A 81 -19.95 -7.62 -9.07
C LEU A 81 -21.42 -8.04 -9.24
N PRO A 82 -21.75 -9.31 -8.99
CA PRO A 82 -23.13 -9.79 -9.08
C PRO A 82 -24.04 -9.16 -8.03
N GLN A 83 -23.46 -8.78 -6.88
CA GLN A 83 -24.14 -8.08 -5.79
C GLN A 83 -23.25 -6.98 -5.25
N PRO A 84 -23.81 -5.84 -4.81
CA PRO A 84 -23.03 -4.79 -4.18
C PRO A 84 -22.48 -5.28 -2.82
N PRO A 85 -21.25 -4.89 -2.47
CA PRO A 85 -20.74 -5.03 -1.12
C PRO A 85 -21.64 -4.29 -0.13
N ASP A 86 -21.79 -4.83 1.08
CA ASP A 86 -22.49 -4.14 2.17
C ASP A 86 -21.53 -3.48 3.18
N HIS A 87 -20.22 -3.65 3.00
CA HIS A 87 -19.17 -2.94 3.74
C HIS A 87 -17.85 -2.90 2.97
N PHE A 88 -17.02 -1.88 3.22
CA PHE A 88 -15.69 -1.72 2.62
C PHE A 88 -14.60 -1.79 3.70
N LEU A 89 -13.64 -2.71 3.57
CA LEU A 89 -12.52 -2.83 4.50
C LEU A 89 -11.22 -2.44 3.80
N LEU A 90 -10.61 -1.34 4.24
CA LEU A 90 -9.31 -0.89 3.74
C LEU A 90 -8.20 -1.48 4.62
N SER A 91 -7.54 -2.52 4.11
CA SER A 91 -6.52 -3.29 4.83
C SER A 91 -5.12 -2.81 4.43
N PHE A 92 -4.28 -2.47 5.41
CA PHE A 92 -2.89 -2.06 5.21
C PHE A 92 -1.94 -3.07 5.83
N HIS A 93 -0.69 -3.15 5.39
CA HIS A 93 0.30 -3.96 6.10
C HIS A 93 0.55 -3.37 7.49
N GLY A 94 0.59 -4.21 8.53
CA GLY A 94 0.85 -3.76 9.89
C GLY A 94 2.30 -3.34 10.09
N ILE A 95 2.53 -2.52 11.12
CA ILE A 95 3.86 -2.28 11.69
C ILE A 95 3.82 -2.51 13.20
N PRO A 96 4.93 -2.89 13.84
CA PRO A 96 5.00 -2.91 15.30
C PRO A 96 4.66 -1.54 15.89
N GLN A 97 3.88 -1.52 16.97
CA GLN A 97 3.36 -0.31 17.60
C GLN A 97 4.48 0.67 17.99
N ARG A 98 5.64 0.16 18.42
CA ARG A 98 6.81 0.99 18.77
C ARG A 98 7.31 1.88 17.62
N TYR A 99 7.09 1.50 16.35
CA TYR A 99 7.48 2.37 15.22
C TYR A 99 6.54 3.57 15.13
N ALA A 100 5.23 3.34 15.26
CA ALA A 100 4.24 4.40 15.33
C ALA A 100 4.52 5.34 16.53
N ASP A 101 4.73 4.77 17.72
CA ASP A 101 5.05 5.54 18.93
C ASP A 101 6.39 6.30 18.80
N GLY A 102 7.31 5.77 17.98
CA GLY A 102 8.59 6.39 17.64
C GLY A 102 8.51 7.51 16.61
N GLY A 103 7.32 7.85 16.11
CA GLY A 103 7.09 8.93 15.16
C GLY A 103 7.13 8.52 13.69
N ASP A 104 7.01 7.22 13.39
CA ASP A 104 6.80 6.76 12.02
C ASP A 104 5.44 7.28 11.50
N PRO A 105 5.39 8.02 10.37
CA PRO A 105 4.16 8.67 9.90
C PRO A 105 3.17 7.69 9.23
N TYR A 106 3.56 6.42 9.08
CA TYR A 106 2.76 5.41 8.40
C TYR A 106 1.30 5.33 8.87
N PRO A 107 0.99 5.29 10.18
CA PRO A 107 -0.40 5.19 10.63
C PRO A 107 -1.26 6.39 10.20
N GLU A 108 -0.73 7.61 10.26
CA GLU A 108 -1.42 8.82 9.82
C GLU A 108 -1.64 8.80 8.31
N GLN A 109 -0.63 8.38 7.54
CA GLN A 109 -0.73 8.29 6.09
C GLN A 109 -1.71 7.20 5.62
N CYS A 110 -1.78 6.06 6.31
CA CYS A 110 -2.79 5.04 6.06
C CYS A 110 -4.20 5.58 6.30
N ARG A 111 -4.42 6.24 7.44
CA ARG A 111 -5.72 6.85 7.77
C ARG A 111 -6.12 7.92 6.76
N GLU A 112 -5.17 8.75 6.33
CA GLU A 112 -5.44 9.81 5.36
C GLU A 112 -5.73 9.25 3.96
N THR A 113 -4.99 8.22 3.52
CA THR A 113 -5.29 7.50 2.27
C THR A 113 -6.72 6.95 2.30
N ALA A 114 -7.09 6.31 3.41
CA ALA A 114 -8.41 5.73 3.59
C ALA A 114 -9.52 6.79 3.60
N ARG A 115 -9.30 7.91 4.31
CA ARG A 115 -10.22 9.06 4.34
C ARG A 115 -10.43 9.67 2.97
N LEU A 116 -9.34 9.93 2.23
CA LEU A 116 -9.39 10.51 0.88
C LEU A 116 -10.09 9.58 -0.12
N LEU A 117 -9.82 8.27 -0.05
CA LEU A 117 -10.49 7.30 -0.91
C LEU A 117 -11.98 7.19 -0.58
N ALA A 118 -12.35 7.13 0.70
CA ALA A 118 -13.74 7.11 1.12
C ALA A 118 -14.50 8.36 0.68
N GLU A 119 -13.88 9.54 0.80
CA GLU A 119 -14.43 10.81 0.30
C GLU A 119 -14.64 10.76 -1.22
N ALA A 120 -13.64 10.32 -1.98
CA ALA A 120 -13.75 10.18 -3.43
C ALA A 120 -14.83 9.18 -3.87
N MET A 121 -15.02 8.10 -3.10
CA MET A 121 -16.05 7.10 -3.36
C MET A 121 -17.45 7.51 -2.85
N GLY A 122 -17.56 8.60 -2.09
CA GLY A 122 -18.81 9.04 -1.48
C GLY A 122 -19.32 8.10 -0.39
N TRP A 123 -18.42 7.38 0.31
CA TRP A 123 -18.79 6.48 1.40
C TRP A 123 -19.12 7.25 2.68
N THR A 124 -20.19 6.86 3.37
CA THR A 124 -20.50 7.36 4.72
C THR A 124 -19.59 6.69 5.75
N PRO A 125 -19.40 7.28 6.95
CA PRO A 125 -18.54 6.72 8.00
C PRO A 125 -18.89 5.29 8.42
N GLU A 126 -20.13 4.85 8.23
CA GLU A 126 -20.61 3.51 8.61
C GLU A 126 -20.30 2.43 7.57
N GLN A 127 -19.98 2.84 6.34
CA GLN A 127 -19.78 1.94 5.19
C GLN A 127 -18.36 1.40 5.08
N TRP A 128 -17.40 1.96 5.82
CA TRP A 128 -16.00 1.55 5.69
C TRP A 128 -15.25 1.54 7.02
N ASP A 129 -14.22 0.69 7.08
CA ASP A 129 -13.30 0.57 8.21
C ASP A 129 -11.86 0.41 7.71
N ILE A 130 -10.89 0.67 8.60
CA ILE A 130 -9.47 0.33 8.36
C ILE A 130 -9.08 -0.92 9.15
N ALA A 131 -8.11 -1.66 8.62
CA ALA A 131 -7.46 -2.75 9.31
C ALA A 131 -5.96 -2.81 8.99
N TYR A 132 -5.21 -3.53 9.83
CA TYR A 132 -3.81 -3.84 9.61
C TYR A 132 -3.57 -5.35 9.57
N GLN A 133 -2.97 -5.84 8.50
CA GLN A 133 -2.74 -7.25 8.20
C GLN A 133 -1.27 -7.65 8.45
N SER A 134 -0.93 -8.93 8.24
CA SER A 134 0.42 -9.47 8.29
C SER A 134 1.20 -9.16 9.59
N ARG A 135 0.61 -9.51 10.73
CA ARG A 135 1.27 -9.37 12.04
C ARG A 135 2.09 -10.61 12.36
N PHE A 136 3.30 -10.42 12.89
CA PHE A 136 4.22 -11.51 13.22
C PHE A 136 4.80 -11.40 14.62
N GLY A 137 4.91 -12.54 15.29
CA GLY A 137 5.55 -12.64 16.60
C GLY A 137 4.72 -12.04 17.75
N PRO A 138 5.28 -12.03 18.96
CA PRO A 138 4.55 -11.69 20.19
C PRO A 138 4.50 -10.18 20.50
N GLU A 139 5.18 -9.34 19.71
CA GLU A 139 5.19 -7.89 19.91
C GLU A 139 3.80 -7.28 19.65
N THR A 140 3.50 -6.11 20.21
CA THR A 140 2.26 -5.38 19.90
C THR A 140 2.35 -4.73 18.53
N TRP A 141 1.32 -4.92 17.71
CA TRP A 141 1.20 -4.35 16.37
C TRP A 141 0.10 -3.31 16.30
N LEU A 142 0.22 -2.43 15.31
CA LEU A 142 -0.77 -1.40 15.01
C LEU A 142 -2.17 -2.03 14.81
N GLY A 143 -3.15 -1.44 15.48
CA GLY A 143 -4.52 -1.93 15.56
C GLY A 143 -5.55 -1.11 14.79
N PRO A 144 -6.70 -1.72 14.45
CA PRO A 144 -7.08 -3.12 14.71
C PRO A 144 -6.58 -4.10 13.63
N SER A 145 -6.52 -5.41 13.91
CA SER A 145 -6.09 -6.38 12.88
C SER A 145 -7.17 -6.59 11.85
N THR A 146 -6.79 -7.06 10.66
CA THR A 146 -7.75 -7.58 9.67
C THR A 146 -8.58 -8.70 10.26
N ALA A 147 -7.98 -9.67 10.95
CA ALA A 147 -8.73 -10.71 11.66
C ALA A 147 -9.69 -10.13 12.71
N GLU A 148 -9.29 -9.20 13.57
CA GLU A 148 -10.21 -8.55 14.54
C GLU A 148 -11.36 -7.81 13.83
N GLN A 149 -11.07 -7.10 12.74
CA GLN A 149 -12.08 -6.34 12.01
C GLN A 149 -13.07 -7.26 11.31
N LEU A 150 -12.61 -8.34 10.69
CA LEU A 150 -13.50 -9.33 10.10
C LEU A 150 -14.48 -9.91 11.13
N GLN A 151 -14.05 -10.11 12.38
CA GLN A 151 -14.96 -10.57 13.44
C GLN A 151 -16.02 -9.50 13.72
N ARG A 152 -15.61 -8.24 13.86
CA ARG A 152 -16.54 -7.13 14.10
C ARG A 152 -17.54 -6.95 12.96
N LEU A 153 -17.13 -7.21 11.71
CA LEU A 153 -18.04 -7.18 10.56
C LEU A 153 -19.10 -8.28 10.68
N VAL A 154 -18.70 -9.50 11.05
CA VAL A 154 -19.64 -10.61 11.34
C VAL A 154 -20.61 -10.23 12.47
N ASP A 155 -20.09 -9.68 13.57
CA ASP A 155 -20.91 -9.27 14.72
C ASP A 155 -21.91 -8.15 14.35
N ARG A 156 -21.57 -7.30 13.37
CA ARG A 156 -22.44 -6.27 12.79
C ARG A 156 -23.44 -6.81 11.76
N GLY A 157 -23.37 -8.10 11.41
CA GLY A 157 -24.23 -8.73 10.41
C GLY A 157 -23.88 -8.40 8.96
N VAL A 158 -22.65 -7.93 8.70
CA VAL A 158 -22.11 -7.73 7.35
C VAL A 158 -21.99 -9.08 6.65
N LYS A 159 -22.40 -9.16 5.38
CA LYS A 159 -22.45 -10.43 4.63
C LYS A 159 -21.60 -10.44 3.37
N ARG A 160 -21.23 -9.26 2.86
CA ARG A 160 -20.51 -9.07 1.59
C ARG A 160 -19.46 -7.97 1.76
N PRO A 161 -18.45 -8.12 2.62
CA PRO A 161 -17.38 -7.14 2.66
C PRO A 161 -16.56 -7.17 1.36
N LEU A 162 -16.14 -6.00 0.92
CA LEU A 162 -15.07 -5.84 -0.06
C LEU A 162 -13.81 -5.37 0.67
N VAL A 163 -12.75 -6.16 0.59
CA VAL A 163 -11.42 -5.82 1.12
C VAL A 163 -10.56 -5.24 0.00
N PHE A 164 -9.91 -4.11 0.27
CA PHE A 164 -8.96 -3.49 -0.65
C PHE A 164 -7.69 -3.06 0.09
N THR A 165 -6.54 -3.06 -0.59
CA THR A 165 -5.23 -2.74 0.01
C THR A 165 -4.59 -1.49 -0.59
N PRO A 166 -4.94 -0.27 -0.13
CA PRO A 166 -4.37 0.98 -0.65
C PRO A 166 -2.88 1.18 -0.36
N GLY A 167 -2.26 0.28 0.43
CA GLY A 167 -0.83 0.29 0.72
C GLY A 167 0.04 -0.46 -0.29
N PHE A 168 -0.58 -1.19 -1.22
CA PHE A 168 0.11 -1.93 -2.27
C PHE A 168 -0.39 -1.49 -3.65
N VAL A 169 0.53 -1.24 -4.57
CA VAL A 169 0.20 -0.89 -5.96
C VAL A 169 0.24 -2.09 -6.90
N THR A 170 0.74 -3.24 -6.43
CA THR A 170 0.86 -4.49 -7.18
C THR A 170 0.53 -5.65 -6.28
N ASP A 171 -0.17 -6.65 -6.82
CA ASP A 171 -0.53 -7.84 -6.07
C ASP A 171 0.72 -8.63 -5.64
N CYS A 172 0.65 -9.14 -4.42
CA CYS A 172 1.72 -9.89 -3.77
C CYS A 172 1.14 -11.04 -2.95
N LEU A 173 1.99 -11.73 -2.19
CA LEU A 173 1.55 -12.84 -1.34
C LEU A 173 0.48 -12.39 -0.34
N GLU A 174 0.67 -11.21 0.24
CA GLU A 174 -0.22 -10.63 1.24
C GLU A 174 -1.61 -10.28 0.66
N THR A 175 -1.72 -9.98 -0.64
CA THR A 175 -3.03 -9.69 -1.27
C THR A 175 -3.70 -10.95 -1.80
N LEU A 176 -2.95 -11.77 -2.54
CA LEU A 176 -3.51 -12.95 -3.22
C LEU A 176 -3.79 -14.11 -2.27
N TYR A 177 -2.92 -14.33 -1.29
CA TYR A 177 -2.98 -15.49 -0.41
C TYR A 177 -3.56 -15.10 0.96
N GLU A 178 -2.94 -14.17 1.68
CA GLU A 178 -3.40 -13.80 3.02
C GLU A 178 -4.83 -13.23 3.00
N LEU A 179 -5.11 -12.26 2.11
CA LEU A 179 -6.48 -11.75 1.97
C LEU A 179 -7.38 -12.62 1.09
N GLY A 180 -6.87 -13.03 -0.08
CA GLY A 180 -7.67 -13.74 -1.08
C GLY A 180 -8.11 -15.15 -0.67
N ILE A 181 -7.36 -15.79 0.23
CA ILE A 181 -7.63 -17.15 0.69
C ILE A 181 -7.87 -17.15 2.20
N GLU A 182 -6.86 -16.83 3.01
CA GLU A 182 -6.95 -17.06 4.47
C GLU A 182 -8.04 -16.19 5.12
N ALA A 183 -8.04 -14.88 4.85
CA ALA A 183 -9.04 -13.96 5.40
C ALA A 183 -10.46 -14.26 4.90
N LYS A 184 -10.58 -14.71 3.63
CA LYS A 184 -11.85 -15.13 3.04
C LYS A 184 -12.41 -16.37 3.74
N GLU A 185 -11.60 -17.42 3.86
CA GLU A 185 -11.97 -18.66 4.54
C GLU A 185 -12.35 -18.40 6.00
N GLU A 186 -11.58 -17.56 6.68
CA GLU A 186 -11.85 -17.15 8.05
C GLU A 186 -13.19 -16.41 8.18
N PHE A 187 -13.48 -15.45 7.30
CA PHE A 187 -14.74 -14.70 7.32
C PHE A 187 -15.96 -15.62 7.08
N ILE A 188 -15.88 -16.51 6.08
CA ILE A 188 -16.95 -17.46 5.76
C ILE A 188 -17.19 -18.42 6.94
N ALA A 189 -16.12 -18.93 7.54
CA ALA A 189 -16.21 -19.80 8.72
C ALA A 189 -16.88 -19.10 9.90
N ARG A 190 -16.54 -17.82 10.16
CA ARG A 190 -17.13 -17.01 11.24
C ARG A 190 -18.60 -16.67 11.00
N CYS A 191 -19.01 -16.55 9.74
CA CYS A 191 -20.42 -16.43 9.34
C CYS A 191 -21.22 -17.74 9.50
N GLY A 192 -20.60 -18.83 10.00
CA GLY A 192 -21.24 -20.15 10.12
C GLY A 192 -21.61 -20.77 8.78
N GLY A 193 -20.91 -20.41 7.69
CA GLY A 193 -21.19 -20.89 6.33
C GLY A 193 -22.49 -20.36 5.73
N THR A 194 -23.12 -19.33 6.34
CA THR A 194 -24.35 -18.71 5.82
C THR A 194 -24.12 -17.81 4.60
N VAL A 195 -22.86 -17.53 4.31
CA VAL A 195 -22.38 -16.70 3.19
C VAL A 195 -21.60 -17.62 2.25
N GLY A 196 -21.99 -17.69 0.98
CA GLY A 196 -21.28 -18.46 -0.04
C GLY A 196 -19.99 -17.77 -0.52
N ASP A 197 -19.27 -18.40 -1.43
CA ASP A 197 -17.97 -17.90 -1.92
C ASP A 197 -18.00 -16.49 -2.51
N ASP A 198 -19.15 -16.04 -3.00
CA ASP A 198 -19.35 -14.70 -3.57
C ASP A 198 -19.55 -13.61 -2.50
N GLY A 199 -19.68 -13.99 -1.24
CA GLY A 199 -19.92 -13.04 -0.14
C GLY A 199 -18.66 -12.50 0.52
N PHE A 200 -17.49 -12.69 -0.09
CA PHE A 200 -16.28 -12.01 0.33
C PHE A 200 -15.46 -11.66 -0.91
N THR A 201 -15.24 -10.36 -1.13
CA THR A 201 -14.52 -9.88 -2.30
C THR A 201 -13.20 -9.26 -1.88
N VAL A 202 -12.10 -9.65 -2.53
CA VAL A 202 -10.83 -8.91 -2.44
C VAL A 202 -10.64 -8.18 -3.76
N ALA A 203 -10.55 -6.85 -3.70
CA ALA A 203 -10.21 -6.04 -4.85
C ALA A 203 -8.71 -6.21 -5.16
N PRO A 204 -8.34 -6.49 -6.41
CA PRO A 204 -6.93 -6.56 -6.79
C PRO A 204 -6.26 -5.20 -6.62
N CYS A 205 -4.93 -5.20 -6.55
CA CYS A 205 -4.18 -3.96 -6.59
C CYS A 205 -4.32 -3.23 -7.94
N LEU A 206 -3.80 -2.01 -8.01
CA LEU A 206 -3.80 -1.23 -9.26
C LEU A 206 -3.02 -1.91 -10.40
N ASN A 207 -2.01 -2.74 -10.10
CA ASN A 207 -1.26 -3.53 -11.08
C ASN A 207 -0.85 -2.70 -12.33
N ASP A 208 -1.39 -3.05 -13.50
CA ASP A 208 -1.12 -2.44 -14.80
C ASP A 208 -2.25 -1.52 -15.30
N GLN A 209 -3.12 -1.06 -14.40
CA GLN A 209 -4.21 -0.14 -14.74
C GLN A 209 -3.65 1.13 -15.42
N PRO A 210 -4.12 1.49 -16.63
CA PRO A 210 -3.58 2.62 -17.38
C PRO A 210 -3.55 3.94 -16.59
N ASP A 211 -4.65 4.26 -15.91
CA ASP A 211 -4.76 5.47 -15.09
C ASP A 211 -3.72 5.53 -13.97
N TRP A 212 -3.38 4.38 -13.38
CA TRP A 212 -2.31 4.29 -12.39
C TRP A 212 -0.93 4.50 -13.02
N LEU A 213 -0.68 3.90 -14.18
CA LEU A 213 0.60 4.05 -14.88
C LEU A 213 0.84 5.49 -15.34
N ASP A 214 -0.21 6.20 -15.77
CA ASP A 214 -0.13 7.62 -16.12
C ASP A 214 0.24 8.48 -14.90
N VAL A 215 -0.37 8.21 -13.75
CA VAL A 215 -0.05 8.87 -12.48
C VAL A 215 1.37 8.56 -12.04
N LEU A 216 1.82 7.31 -12.15
CA LEU A 216 3.20 6.93 -11.83
C LEU A 216 4.20 7.67 -12.73
N ALA A 217 3.90 7.80 -14.03
CA ALA A 217 4.71 8.58 -14.96
C ALA A 217 4.72 10.08 -14.60
N GLU A 218 3.58 10.65 -14.19
CA GLU A 218 3.49 12.03 -13.69
C GLU A 218 4.36 12.24 -12.43
N VAL A 219 4.30 11.32 -11.48
CA VAL A 219 5.14 11.34 -10.28
C VAL A 219 6.61 11.30 -10.68
N VAL A 220 7.02 10.41 -11.59
CA VAL A 220 8.40 10.35 -12.09
C VAL A 220 8.81 11.65 -12.76
N ARG A 221 7.99 12.21 -13.66
CA ARG A 221 8.29 13.49 -14.34
C ARG A 221 8.44 14.64 -13.33
N THR A 222 7.52 14.75 -12.39
CA THR A 222 7.57 15.76 -11.32
C THR A 222 8.83 15.61 -10.48
N GLN A 223 9.15 14.39 -10.09
CA GLN A 223 10.35 14.06 -9.33
C GLN A 223 11.63 14.18 -10.16
N THR A 224 11.58 14.26 -11.48
CA THR A 224 12.79 14.43 -12.34
C THR A 224 12.89 15.81 -12.98
N LYS A 225 12.02 16.76 -12.59
CA LYS A 225 12.14 18.17 -12.99
C LYS A 225 13.55 18.70 -12.70
N GLY A 226 14.11 19.40 -13.69
CA GLY A 226 15.48 19.89 -13.69
C GLY A 226 16.55 18.87 -14.12
N TRP A 227 16.17 17.61 -14.37
CA TRP A 227 17.06 16.59 -14.94
C TRP A 227 16.72 16.22 -16.38
N ILE A 228 15.43 16.19 -16.70
CA ILE A 228 14.88 15.99 -18.03
C ILE A 228 14.27 17.30 -18.52
N ASP A 229 14.41 17.60 -19.80
CA ASP A 229 13.64 18.66 -20.47
C ASP A 229 12.19 18.19 -20.65
N ASP A 230 11.22 19.12 -20.63
CA ASP A 230 9.78 18.85 -20.71
C ASP A 230 9.36 18.04 -21.96
#